data_AF-A0A5B7JQW0-F1
#
_entry.id   AF-A0A5B7JQW0-F1
#
_cell.length_a   1.000
_cell.length_b   1.000
_cell.length_c   1.000
_cell.angle_alpha   90.00
_cell.angle_beta   90.00
_cell.angle_gamma   90.00
#
_symmetry.space_group_name_H-M   'P 1'
#
loop_
_entity.id
_entity.type
_entity.pdbx_description
1 polymer ?
#
loop_
_entity_poly.entity_id
_entity_poly.type
_entity_poly.pdbx_seq_one_letter_code
_entity_poly.pdbx_strand_id
1 'polypeptide(L)' 'MPTRYKRKLANSRGKRKEDNLLKAADAVNKKIIGINAAVIQFNIPKTTLKRRRKTNHLSKEA' A
#
# COMPACT_ATOMS: atom_id res chain seq x y z
N MET A 1 19.76 6.94 -34.13
CA MET A 1 19.46 5.79 -33.24
C MET A 1 18.40 6.19 -32.23
N PRO A 2 17.24 5.49 -32.13
CA PRO A 2 16.27 5.82 -31.10
C PRO A 2 16.70 5.24 -29.76
N THR A 3 17.15 6.08 -28.84
CA THR A 3 17.43 5.71 -27.44
C THR A 3 16.10 5.56 -26.70
N ARG A 4 15.46 4.38 -26.83
CA ARG A 4 14.21 4.11 -26.13
C ARG A 4 14.49 4.00 -24.62
N TYR A 5 14.06 5.01 -23.86
CA TYR A 5 14.21 5.03 -22.42
C TYR A 5 13.51 3.82 -21.77
N LYS A 6 14.29 2.91 -21.18
CA LYS A 6 13.75 1.85 -20.31
C LYS A 6 13.46 2.44 -18.94
N ARG A 7 12.18 2.68 -18.65
CA ARG A 7 11.73 3.10 -17.32
C ARG A 7 12.12 2.02 -16.29
N LYS A 8 12.74 2.42 -15.17
CA LYS A 8 13.05 1.50 -14.07
C LYS A 8 11.79 0.78 -13.62
N LEU A 9 11.93 -0.50 -13.28
CA LEU A 9 10.84 -1.42 -12.91
C LEU A 9 9.74 -0.68 -12.14
N ALA A 10 8.62 -0.43 -12.82
CA ALA A 10 7.43 0.05 -12.13
C ALA A 10 7.06 -1.08 -11.17
N ASN A 11 7.13 -0.82 -9.86
CA ASN A 11 6.73 -1.78 -8.83
C ASN A 11 5.35 -2.30 -9.23
N SER A 12 5.30 -3.52 -9.75
CA SER A 12 4.15 -4.04 -10.45
C SER A 12 3.02 -4.05 -9.46
N ARG A 13 1.96 -3.28 -9.72
CA ARG A 13 0.77 -3.20 -8.85
C ARG A 13 0.06 -4.56 -8.68
N GLY A 14 0.53 -5.60 -9.37
CA GLY A 14 -0.16 -6.85 -9.69
C GLY A 14 -0.16 -7.95 -8.62
N LYS A 15 0.32 -7.73 -7.39
CA LYS A 15 0.07 -8.68 -6.30
C LYS A 15 -0.31 -8.00 -4.99
N ARG A 16 -1.19 -7.00 -5.08
CA ARG A 16 -1.85 -6.44 -3.91
C ARG A 16 -2.93 -7.42 -3.45
N LYS A 17 -2.71 -8.12 -2.34
CA LYS A 17 -3.81 -8.75 -1.61
C LYS A 17 -4.54 -7.65 -0.85
N GLU A 18 -5.82 -7.45 -1.13
CA GLU A 18 -6.64 -6.49 -0.37
C GLU A 18 -6.54 -6.72 1.14
N ASP A 19 -6.46 -7.98 1.55
CA ASP A 19 -6.31 -8.38 2.95
C ASP A 19 -5.07 -7.75 3.62
N ASN A 20 -3.94 -7.62 2.91
CA ASN A 20 -2.74 -6.97 3.45
C ASN A 20 -2.96 -5.47 3.63
N LEU A 21 -3.78 -4.88 2.77
CA LEU A 21 -4.10 -3.45 2.81
C LEU A 21 -5.01 -3.11 3.98
N LEU A 22 -6.01 -3.95 4.22
CA LEU A 22 -6.88 -3.87 5.40
C LEU A 22 -6.07 -4.05 6.68
N LYS A 23 -5.27 -5.13 6.79
CA LYS A 23 -4.41 -5.38 7.97
C LYS A 23 -3.45 -4.23 8.26
N ALA A 24 -2.82 -3.67 7.23
CA ALA A 24 -1.90 -2.54 7.38
C ALA A 24 -2.62 -1.26 7.84
N ALA A 25 -3.81 -0.99 7.29
CA ALA A 25 -4.61 0.16 7.69
C ALA A 25 -5.09 0.04 9.14
N ASP A 26 -5.55 -1.15 9.53
CA ASP A 26 -6.00 -1.46 10.88
C ASP A 26 -4.88 -1.33 11.92
N ALA A 27 -3.70 -1.89 11.63
CA ALA A 27 -2.55 -1.82 12.53
C ALA A 27 -2.04 -0.38 12.73
N VAL A 28 -2.11 0.45 11.69
CA VAL A 28 -1.76 1.87 11.78
C VAL A 28 -2.83 2.67 12.54
N ASN A 29 -4.11 2.37 12.35
CA ASN A 29 -5.21 3.04 13.07
C ASN A 29 -5.22 2.69 14.56
N LYS A 30 -4.96 1.43 14.91
CA LYS A 30 -4.78 0.95 16.28
C LYS A 30 -3.47 1.44 16.93
N LYS A 31 -2.66 2.23 16.22
CA LYS A 31 -1.34 2.73 16.63
C LYS A 31 -0.34 1.63 17.04
N ILE A 32 -0.54 0.40 16.57
CA ILE A 32 0.36 -0.74 16.85
C ILE A 32 1.68 -0.54 16.09
N ILE A 33 1.59 -0.07 14.83
CA ILE A 33 2.76 0.18 13.98
C ILE A 33 2.69 1.55 13.33
N GLY A 34 3.85 2.15 13.07
CA GLY A 34 3.98 3.38 12.30
C GLY A 34 3.78 3.16 10.79
N ILE A 35 3.45 4.24 10.08
CA ILE A 35 3.22 4.20 8.61
C ILE A 35 4.42 3.64 7.85
N ASN A 36 5.64 4.02 8.21
CA ASN A 36 6.84 3.56 7.51
C ASN A 36 7.09 2.05 7.76
N ALA A 37 6.83 1.57 8.97
CA ALA A 37 6.94 0.15 9.31
C ALA A 37 5.89 -0.69 8.55
N ALA A 38 4.65 -0.20 8.48
CA ALA A 38 3.57 -0.85 7.73
C ALA A 38 3.87 -0.98 6.22
N VAL A 39 4.52 0.04 5.64
CA VAL A 39 4.92 0.03 4.22
C VAL A 39 5.90 -1.10 3.93
N ILE A 40 6.87 -1.31 4.82
CA ILE A 40 7.89 -2.36 4.69
C ILE A 40 7.26 -3.74 4.92
N GLN A 41 6.53 -3.89 6.03
CA GLN A 41 5.97 -5.17 6.46
C GLN A 41 4.91 -5.72 5.50
N PHE A 42 4.04 -4.86 4.98
CA PHE A 42 2.94 -5.27 4.10
C PHE A 42 3.22 -5.04 2.62
N ASN A 43 4.41 -4.50 2.28
CA ASN A 43 4.81 -4.12 0.92
C ASN A 43 3.76 -3.22 0.23
N ILE A 44 3.22 -2.23 0.97
CA ILE A 44 2.19 -1.30 0.48
C ILE A 44 2.80 0.08 0.35
N PRO A 45 2.61 0.78 -0.79
CA PRO A 45 3.09 2.14 -0.93
C PRO A 45 2.49 3.10 0.10
N LYS A 46 3.34 3.94 0.69
CA LYS A 46 2.97 4.95 1.69
C LYS A 46 1.79 5.82 1.24
N THR A 47 1.77 6.21 -0.03
CA THR A 47 0.68 7.00 -0.64
C THR A 47 -0.65 6.26 -0.61
N THR A 48 -0.64 4.94 -0.82
CA THR A 48 -1.85 4.11 -0.81
C THR A 48 -2.39 3.96 0.60
N LEU A 49 -1.52 3.74 1.59
CA LEU A 49 -1.90 3.63 3.00
C LEU A 49 -2.43 4.96 3.55
N LYS A 50 -1.77 6.08 3.23
CA LYS A 50 -2.27 7.44 3.55
C LYS A 50 -3.64 7.72 2.95
N ARG A 51 -3.85 7.34 1.68
CA ARG A 51 -5.15 7.50 1.02
C ARG A 51 -6.24 6.70 1.73
N ARG A 52 -5.98 5.44 2.07
CA ARG A 52 -6.95 4.58 2.77
C ARG A 52 -7.35 5.10 4.14
N ARG A 53 -6.39 5.62 4.90
CA ARG A 53 -6.68 6.30 6.18
C ARG A 53 -7.61 7.49 6.04
N LYS A 54 -7.52 8.25 4.94
CA LYS A 54 -8.43 9.38 4.69
C LYS A 54 -9.83 8.92 4.30
N THR A 55 -9.93 7.85 3.53
CA THR A 55 -11.20 7.39 2.96
C THR A 55 -11.98 6.43 3.87
N ASN A 56 -11.42 5.99 5.01
CA ASN A 56 -12.04 5.08 5.99
C ASN A 56 -12.69 3.78 5.44
N HIS A 57 -12.45 3.41 4.19
CA HIS A 57 -12.82 2.11 3.63
C HIS A 57 -11.96 0.99 4.23
N LEU A 58 -12.33 0.56 5.43
CA LEU A 58 -11.76 -0.56 6.17
C LEU A 58 -12.63 -1.82 6.11
N SER A 59 -13.80 -1.76 5.48
CA SER A 59 -14.68 -2.91 5.30
C SER A 59 -14.47 -3.56 3.94
N LYS A 60 -14.33 -4.88 3.97
CA LYS A 60 -14.71 -5.75 2.86
C LYS A 60 -16.21 -5.93 3.03
N GLU A 61 -17.02 -5.04 2.46
CA GLU A 61 -18.45 -5.35 2.35
C GLU A 61 -18.56 -6.53 1.39
N ALA A 62 -19.29 -7.55 1.84
CA ALA A 62 -19.32 -8.91 1.31
C ALA A 62 -19.79 -8.99 -0.14
#